data_AF-A0A7X8TGK9-F1
#
_entry.id   AF-A0A7X8TGK9-F1
#
_cell.length_a   1.000
_cell.length_b   1.000
_cell.length_c   1.000
_cell.angle_alpha   90.00
_cell.angle_beta   90.00
_cell.angle_gamma   90.00
#
_symmetry.space_group_name_H-M   'P 1'
#
loop_
_entity.id
_entity.type
_entity.pdbx_description
1 polymer ?
#
loop_
_entity_poly.entity_id
_entity_poly.type
_entity_poly.pdbx_seq_one_letter_code
_entity_poly.pdbx_strand_id
1 'polypeptide(L)'
;MRHLLRTLAAGSAVIAALAFAGLAGNSGGSERPGAISDETFADALQRWNGEIFWEPASQSTDAVTRFGDEARAVFGPIPEADCGSPDARIFPLEVDGNIVDLVPNPEKPGRPIEFQHRDVSGNVVKWTTSIPKCDKPSLAGTVAYCGLNSRLHRVVRGNVEWLFFCRKSNSSQEVASDPYWRSSDPRFALLGTIGFNKSSGEIVFFDGRKDREGFDWLRPFAPPGGHSYTDATGRAAAAAVYDPTFQIRCHSCHDNKSPYVIDPHVGQSRVGYLLGGSDARATAFGLGDYLPERSRLEGAPFRIIGSGYTSKYEGDIEGARTVRDPTGNCTNCHTLTTQLTGRRLAADAVGLQPFIADPGWGQTLVLRDEKKTLQRIDRHRTDWARRKGDGKIHPWMVPGDGNVLSTMAPEIDGSDWKKLSTCLWDAGGAECGYRPLYTPCPPPEKDGTGVAGAGIEVLPAPPDVIGANRTLRVSWKYINDYGGVPERDDVRFDVAVRQETIATSAGVPGAGYPSMDDAMGAGFTATRHGPAMSPTTKLIQNVSYAGHTRWTEPAPSRSPRLFELYLPAMCGQRYLLRIVPKRFCFDQSNIVYGSTDHLLYADVTCG
;
A
#
# COMPACT_ATOMS: atom_id res chain seq x y z
N MET A 1 54.17 29.63 21.22
CA MET A 1 54.26 29.63 22.69
C MET A 1 53.24 28.62 23.21
N ARG A 2 53.69 27.47 23.74
CA ARG A 2 53.80 27.19 25.20
C ARG A 2 52.46 27.46 25.92
N HIS A 3 51.89 26.59 26.75
CA HIS A 3 52.12 25.19 27.11
C HIS A 3 51.08 24.93 28.22
N LEU A 4 50.41 23.76 28.18
CA LEU A 4 50.13 22.89 29.35
C LEU A 4 49.18 23.42 30.47
N LEU A 5 48.52 22.62 31.32
CA LEU A 5 48.67 21.24 31.80
C LEU A 5 47.32 20.88 32.49
N ARG A 6 46.62 19.80 32.07
CA ARG A 6 46.26 18.54 32.81
C ARG A 6 45.35 18.67 34.06
N THR A 7 44.53 17.69 34.48
CA THR A 7 44.77 16.24 34.77
C THR A 7 43.42 15.52 35.05
N LEU A 8 43.12 14.36 34.43
CA LEU A 8 43.20 12.94 34.92
C LEU A 8 41.99 12.47 35.76
N ALA A 9 41.49 11.22 35.75
CA ALA A 9 41.78 9.97 35.02
C ALA A 9 40.80 8.84 35.45
N ALA A 10 40.91 7.71 34.71
CA ALA A 10 40.65 6.30 35.04
C ALA A 10 39.39 5.68 34.40
N GLY A 11 39.46 4.60 33.61
CA GLY A 11 40.58 3.70 33.32
C GLY A 11 40.38 2.80 32.09
N SER A 12 41.53 2.36 31.57
CA SER A 12 41.88 1.51 30.43
C SER A 12 41.25 0.09 30.51
N ALA A 13 41.17 -0.74 29.45
CA ALA A 13 42.29 -1.17 28.62
C ALA A 13 41.92 -1.73 27.23
N VAL A 14 42.87 -1.48 26.34
CA VAL A 14 43.04 -1.83 24.93
C VAL A 14 43.67 -3.23 24.83
N ILE A 15 43.45 -3.96 23.72
CA ILE A 15 44.50 -4.47 22.81
C ILE A 15 43.87 -5.11 21.57
N ALA A 16 44.28 -4.59 20.42
CA ALA A 16 44.11 -5.15 19.09
C ALA A 16 45.13 -6.27 18.85
N ALA A 17 44.74 -7.30 18.11
CA ALA A 17 45.67 -8.12 17.33
C ALA A 17 44.94 -8.72 16.12
N LEU A 18 45.12 -8.04 14.98
CA LEU A 18 45.01 -8.59 13.63
C LEU A 18 46.18 -9.54 13.37
N ALA A 19 45.92 -10.53 12.50
CA ALA A 19 46.88 -11.37 11.78
C ALA A 19 47.68 -12.40 12.60
N PHE A 20 47.13 -13.61 12.69
CA PHE A 20 47.90 -14.82 12.49
C PHE A 20 47.17 -15.74 11.51
N ALA A 21 47.75 -15.89 10.33
CA ALA A 21 47.53 -17.04 9.47
C ALA A 21 48.07 -18.27 10.21
N GLY A 22 47.18 -19.19 10.56
CA GLY A 22 47.50 -20.48 11.14
C GLY A 22 46.95 -21.58 10.24
N LEU A 23 47.83 -22.14 9.41
CA LEU A 23 47.71 -23.50 8.89
C LEU A 23 47.52 -24.46 10.07
N ALA A 24 46.35 -25.08 10.18
CA ALA A 24 46.12 -26.45 10.67
C ALA A 24 44.62 -26.63 10.97
N GLY A 25 43.99 -27.56 10.28
CA GLY A 25 42.58 -27.88 10.51
C GLY A 25 41.84 -28.37 9.27
N ASN A 26 42.53 -28.98 8.32
CA ASN A 26 41.92 -29.86 7.33
C ASN A 26 41.39 -31.10 8.09
N SER A 27 40.28 -30.92 8.82
CA SER A 27 39.51 -32.02 9.38
C SER A 27 38.51 -32.39 8.31
N GLY A 28 38.87 -33.44 7.56
CA GLY A 28 38.05 -33.99 6.51
C GLY A 28 36.63 -34.20 7.00
N GLY A 29 35.71 -33.40 6.45
CA GLY A 29 34.31 -33.79 6.40
C GLY A 29 34.29 -35.14 5.69
N SER A 30 33.82 -36.15 6.41
CA SER A 30 33.56 -37.48 5.88
C SER A 30 32.64 -37.35 4.67
N GLU A 31 33.20 -37.22 3.47
CA GLU A 31 32.49 -37.52 2.23
C GLU A 31 31.98 -38.95 2.37
N ARG A 32 30.67 -39.10 2.56
CA ARG A 32 30.04 -40.42 2.48
C ARG A 32 30.35 -40.99 1.10
N PRO A 33 30.89 -42.22 0.99
CA PRO A 33 31.08 -42.86 -0.30
C PRO A 33 29.74 -42.90 -1.05
N GLY A 34 29.67 -42.23 -2.20
CA GLY A 34 28.43 -42.13 -3.00
C GLY A 34 27.50 -40.98 -2.62
N ALA A 35 28.03 -39.82 -2.20
CA ALA A 35 27.27 -38.57 -2.08
C ALA A 35 27.70 -37.53 -3.13
N ILE A 36 26.74 -36.85 -3.80
CA ILE A 36 27.02 -35.67 -4.63
C ILE A 36 27.56 -34.58 -3.70
N SER A 37 28.72 -34.01 -4.02
CA SER A 37 29.28 -32.90 -3.24
C SER A 37 28.32 -31.71 -3.26
N ASP A 38 28.35 -30.90 -2.21
CA ASP A 38 27.44 -29.76 -2.08
C ASP A 38 27.64 -28.73 -3.20
N GLU A 39 28.87 -28.55 -3.68
CA GLU A 39 29.18 -27.71 -4.84
C GLU A 39 28.57 -28.27 -6.13
N THR A 40 28.75 -29.57 -6.40
CA THR A 40 28.17 -30.19 -7.60
C THR A 40 26.64 -30.20 -7.58
N PHE A 41 26.04 -30.36 -6.40
CA PHE A 41 24.59 -30.22 -6.22
C PHE A 41 24.14 -28.79 -6.57
N ALA A 42 24.82 -27.78 -6.03
CA ALA A 42 24.49 -26.37 -6.25
C ALA A 42 24.63 -25.98 -7.72
N ASP A 43 25.71 -26.40 -8.38
CA ASP A 43 25.97 -26.10 -9.79
C ASP A 43 24.91 -26.71 -10.72
N ALA A 44 24.55 -27.98 -10.50
CA ALA A 44 23.49 -28.65 -11.25
C ALA A 44 22.14 -27.96 -11.04
N LEU A 45 21.83 -27.60 -9.79
CA LEU A 45 20.60 -26.91 -9.44
C LEU A 45 20.49 -25.54 -10.14
N GLN A 46 21.57 -24.74 -10.11
CA GLN A 46 21.64 -23.44 -10.76
C GLN A 46 21.55 -23.56 -12.29
N ARG A 47 22.20 -24.56 -12.87
CA ARG A 47 22.16 -24.80 -14.32
C ARG A 47 20.76 -25.18 -14.80
N TRP A 48 20.04 -26.01 -14.05
CA TRP A 48 18.73 -26.51 -14.46
C TRP A 48 17.58 -25.58 -14.10
N ASN A 49 17.70 -24.80 -13.02
CA ASN A 49 16.57 -24.04 -12.45
C ASN A 49 16.91 -22.57 -12.16
N GLY A 50 18.11 -22.10 -12.48
CA GLY A 50 18.60 -20.80 -12.03
C GLY A 50 17.75 -19.60 -12.40
N GLU A 51 16.94 -19.70 -13.47
CA GLU A 51 16.04 -18.63 -13.92
C GLU A 51 14.82 -18.42 -13.00
N ILE A 52 14.44 -19.44 -12.22
CA ILE A 52 13.24 -19.41 -11.36
C ILE A 52 13.56 -19.19 -9.87
N PHE A 53 14.83 -19.03 -9.50
CA PHE A 53 15.24 -18.76 -8.10
C PHE A 53 15.43 -17.27 -7.87
N TRP A 54 14.37 -16.59 -7.45
CA TRP A 54 14.44 -15.15 -7.22
C TRP A 54 13.28 -14.61 -6.37
N GLU A 55 13.59 -13.61 -5.55
CA GLU A 55 12.62 -12.87 -4.75
C GLU A 55 11.86 -11.87 -5.63
N PRO A 56 10.53 -11.76 -5.48
CA PRO A 56 9.76 -10.78 -6.21
C PRO A 56 10.20 -9.35 -5.90
N ALA A 57 10.13 -8.51 -6.93
CA ALA A 57 10.10 -7.04 -6.84
C ALA A 57 10.98 -6.39 -5.75
N SER A 58 12.31 -6.36 -5.96
CA SER A 58 13.23 -5.51 -5.17
C SER A 58 14.63 -5.38 -5.79
N GLN A 59 14.74 -5.38 -7.12
CA GLN A 59 16.03 -5.20 -7.80
C GLN A 59 16.68 -3.85 -7.47
N SER A 60 15.84 -2.83 -7.30
CA SER A 60 16.29 -1.45 -7.18
C SER A 60 16.58 -1.07 -5.73
N THR A 61 17.68 -0.35 -5.53
CA THR A 61 17.94 0.39 -4.30
C THR A 61 17.31 1.78 -4.30
N ASP A 62 16.87 2.27 -5.47
CA ASP A 62 16.10 3.51 -5.58
C ASP A 62 14.69 3.30 -5.03
N ALA A 63 14.29 4.17 -4.10
CA ALA A 63 13.07 4.00 -3.34
C ALA A 63 11.80 4.06 -4.22
N VAL A 64 11.76 4.93 -5.24
CA VAL A 64 10.59 5.08 -6.11
C VAL A 64 10.40 3.85 -6.98
N THR A 65 11.47 3.39 -7.62
CA THR A 65 11.41 2.23 -8.51
C THR A 65 11.22 0.93 -7.75
N ARG A 66 11.86 0.74 -6.59
CA ARG A 66 11.59 -0.38 -5.68
C ARG A 66 10.13 -0.41 -5.27
N PHE A 67 9.61 0.73 -4.82
CA PHE A 67 8.23 0.79 -4.36
C PHE A 67 7.23 0.55 -5.51
N GLY A 68 7.51 1.08 -6.71
CA GLY A 68 6.72 0.77 -7.91
C GLY A 68 6.73 -0.73 -8.26
N ASP A 69 7.87 -1.40 -8.12
CA ASP A 69 8.00 -2.83 -8.33
C ASP A 69 7.17 -3.64 -7.31
N GLU A 70 7.27 -3.29 -6.02
CA GLU A 70 6.51 -3.94 -4.94
C GLU A 70 5.00 -3.75 -5.14
N ALA A 71 4.58 -2.54 -5.53
CA ALA A 71 3.20 -2.27 -5.90
C ALA A 71 2.75 -3.11 -7.11
N ARG A 72 3.60 -3.24 -8.14
CA ARG A 72 3.29 -4.05 -9.33
C ARG A 72 3.12 -5.53 -8.99
N ALA A 73 3.96 -6.07 -8.11
CA ALA A 73 3.84 -7.46 -7.66
C ALA A 73 2.51 -7.75 -6.93
N VAL A 74 1.92 -6.75 -6.27
CA VAL A 74 0.65 -6.92 -5.52
C VAL A 74 -0.58 -6.57 -6.36
N PHE A 75 -0.52 -5.46 -7.11
CA PHE A 75 -1.67 -4.88 -7.81
C PHE A 75 -1.69 -5.18 -9.31
N GLY A 76 -0.64 -5.81 -9.85
CA GLY A 76 -0.43 -5.96 -11.29
C GLY A 76 0.01 -4.66 -11.96
N PRO A 77 -0.09 -4.57 -13.30
CA PRO A 77 0.37 -3.41 -14.06
C PRO A 77 -0.28 -2.09 -13.61
N ILE A 78 0.57 -1.11 -13.28
CA ILE A 78 0.16 0.23 -12.85
C ILE A 78 -0.15 1.09 -14.09
N PRO A 79 -1.33 1.71 -14.20
CA PRO A 79 -1.66 2.59 -15.33
C PRO A 79 -0.88 3.92 -15.24
N GLU A 80 -0.72 4.59 -16.38
CA GLU A 80 -0.21 5.96 -16.42
C GLU A 80 -1.14 6.92 -15.69
N ALA A 81 -0.56 7.92 -15.04
CA ALA A 81 -1.33 9.01 -14.45
C ALA A 81 -1.72 10.00 -15.55
N ASP A 82 -2.95 9.88 -16.06
CA ASP A 82 -3.47 10.76 -17.12
C ASP A 82 -4.64 11.63 -16.63
N CYS A 83 -4.33 12.82 -16.13
CA CYS A 83 -5.32 13.82 -15.77
C CYS A 83 -5.82 14.66 -16.97
N GLY A 84 -5.23 14.47 -18.15
CA GLY A 84 -5.68 15.05 -19.41
C GLY A 84 -6.82 14.25 -20.06
N SER A 85 -6.96 12.97 -19.66
CA SER A 85 -7.97 12.03 -20.12
C SER A 85 -9.38 12.65 -20.15
N PRO A 86 -10.20 12.36 -21.19
CA PRO A 86 -11.62 12.71 -21.22
C PRO A 86 -12.42 12.13 -20.03
N ASP A 87 -11.94 11.03 -19.44
CA ASP A 87 -12.56 10.37 -18.29
C ASP A 87 -12.12 10.96 -16.94
N ALA A 88 -11.17 11.90 -16.96
CA ALA A 88 -10.80 12.67 -15.77
C ALA A 88 -11.93 13.64 -15.40
N ARG A 89 -12.28 13.69 -14.11
CA ARG A 89 -13.33 14.55 -13.57
C ARG A 89 -12.73 15.77 -12.89
N ILE A 90 -13.31 16.93 -13.18
CA ILE A 90 -13.10 18.16 -12.42
C ILE A 90 -14.15 18.20 -11.31
N PHE A 91 -13.72 18.53 -10.11
CA PHE A 91 -14.64 18.81 -9.01
C PHE A 91 -15.03 20.27 -9.11
N PRO A 92 -16.31 20.60 -9.35
CA PRO A 92 -16.74 21.98 -9.37
C PRO A 92 -16.57 22.57 -7.98
N LEU A 93 -16.16 23.83 -7.92
CA LEU A 93 -16.20 24.59 -6.69
C LEU A 93 -17.61 25.15 -6.50
N GLU A 94 -18.18 24.91 -5.32
CA GLU A 94 -19.49 25.42 -4.94
C GLU A 94 -19.32 26.69 -4.08
N VAL A 95 -19.99 27.77 -4.46
CA VAL A 95 -20.01 29.04 -3.72
C VAL A 95 -21.44 29.58 -3.68
N ASP A 96 -21.98 29.70 -2.47
CA ASP A 96 -23.37 30.13 -2.22
C ASP A 96 -24.40 29.30 -3.00
N GLY A 97 -24.16 28.00 -3.15
CA GLY A 97 -25.02 27.06 -3.87
C GLY A 97 -24.88 27.10 -5.40
N ASN A 98 -23.81 27.71 -5.92
CA ASN A 98 -23.56 27.87 -7.36
C ASN A 98 -22.22 27.24 -7.76
N ILE A 99 -22.13 26.70 -8.98
CA ILE A 99 -20.84 26.30 -9.56
C ILE A 99 -20.07 27.56 -9.94
N VAL A 100 -18.80 27.59 -9.58
CA VAL A 100 -17.87 28.65 -9.96
C VAL A 100 -16.84 28.13 -10.96
N ASP A 101 -16.61 28.90 -12.03
CA ASP A 101 -15.45 28.74 -12.92
C ASP A 101 -14.84 30.10 -13.26
N LEU A 102 -13.56 30.11 -13.62
CA LEU A 102 -12.81 31.31 -13.95
C LEU A 102 -12.73 31.47 -15.49
N VAL A 103 -13.45 32.44 -16.04
CA VAL A 103 -13.60 32.63 -17.49
C VAL A 103 -13.60 34.10 -17.90
N PRO A 104 -13.35 34.44 -19.18
CA PRO A 104 -13.49 35.81 -19.67
C PRO A 104 -14.95 36.32 -19.53
N ASN A 105 -15.15 37.47 -18.88
CA ASN A 105 -16.47 38.08 -18.73
C ASN A 105 -16.86 38.82 -20.03
N PRO A 106 -17.86 38.34 -20.80
CA PRO A 106 -18.24 38.96 -22.07
C PRO A 106 -18.98 40.30 -21.88
N GLU A 107 -19.49 40.59 -20.68
CA GLU A 107 -20.27 41.79 -20.38
C GLU A 107 -19.38 43.03 -20.13
N LYS A 108 -18.07 42.85 -19.95
CA LYS A 108 -17.11 43.92 -19.67
C LYS A 108 -16.17 44.18 -20.86
N PRO A 109 -15.87 45.45 -21.19
CA PRO A 109 -14.86 45.79 -22.20
C PRO A 109 -13.52 45.11 -21.89
N GLY A 110 -12.84 44.61 -22.93
CA GLY A 110 -11.57 43.89 -22.77
C GLY A 110 -11.70 42.47 -22.23
N ARG A 111 -12.91 42.01 -21.87
CA ARG A 111 -13.23 40.65 -21.41
C ARG A 111 -12.29 40.15 -20.30
N PRO A 112 -12.18 40.87 -19.17
CA PRO A 112 -11.33 40.46 -18.05
C PRO A 112 -11.75 39.07 -17.56
N ILE A 113 -10.79 38.31 -17.05
CA ILE A 113 -11.05 37.01 -16.47
C ILE A 113 -11.68 37.21 -15.09
N GLU A 114 -12.89 36.68 -14.89
CA GLU A 114 -13.65 36.79 -13.65
C GLU A 114 -14.34 35.46 -13.32
N PHE A 115 -14.74 35.30 -12.07
CA PHE A 115 -15.42 34.11 -11.60
C PHE A 115 -16.90 34.18 -11.97
N GLN A 116 -17.33 33.25 -12.81
CA GLN A 116 -18.71 33.10 -13.25
C GLN A 116 -19.43 32.12 -12.32
N HIS A 117 -20.55 32.54 -11.75
CA HIS A 117 -21.38 31.72 -10.89
C HIS A 117 -22.59 31.23 -11.67
N ARG A 118 -22.80 29.91 -11.69
CA ARG A 118 -23.92 29.26 -12.35
C ARG A 118 -24.81 28.50 -11.38
N ASP A 119 -26.10 28.65 -11.54
CA ASP A 119 -27.09 27.83 -10.81
C ASP A 119 -27.10 26.36 -11.30
N VAL A 120 -27.93 25.54 -10.66
CA VAL A 120 -28.13 24.11 -11.03
C VAL A 120 -28.62 23.90 -12.47
N SER A 121 -29.23 24.91 -13.09
CA SER A 121 -29.74 24.86 -14.46
C SER A 121 -28.70 25.36 -15.47
N GLY A 122 -27.53 25.81 -15.00
CA GLY A 122 -26.47 26.37 -15.84
C GLY A 122 -26.63 27.86 -16.15
N ASN A 123 -27.63 28.56 -15.59
CA ASN A 123 -27.81 29.98 -15.82
C ASN A 123 -26.76 30.78 -15.06
N VAL A 124 -26.23 31.83 -15.69
CA VAL A 124 -25.30 32.76 -15.04
C VAL A 124 -26.09 33.64 -14.08
N VAL A 125 -25.76 33.58 -12.79
CA VAL A 125 -26.48 34.32 -11.75
C VAL A 125 -25.69 35.49 -11.17
N LYS A 126 -24.35 35.43 -11.18
CA LYS A 126 -23.47 36.53 -10.78
C LYS A 126 -22.04 36.35 -11.29
N TRP A 127 -21.28 37.44 -11.25
CA TRP A 127 -19.85 37.47 -11.52
C TRP A 127 -19.11 38.04 -10.30
N THR A 128 -17.96 37.47 -9.93
CA THR A 128 -17.09 38.00 -8.87
C THR A 128 -15.64 38.09 -9.32
N THR A 129 -14.84 38.92 -8.66
CA THR A 129 -13.40 39.09 -8.95
C THR A 129 -12.50 38.27 -8.03
N SER A 130 -13.06 37.66 -6.97
CA SER A 130 -12.35 36.80 -6.01
C SER A 130 -13.29 35.74 -5.43
N ILE A 131 -12.70 34.68 -4.86
CA ILE A 131 -13.39 33.59 -4.16
C ILE A 131 -12.67 33.31 -2.83
N PRO A 132 -12.90 34.15 -1.79
CA PRO A 132 -12.27 33.96 -0.48
C PRO A 132 -12.94 32.86 0.37
N LYS A 133 -14.12 32.40 -0.05
CA LYS A 133 -14.93 31.41 0.65
C LYS A 133 -15.59 30.47 -0.34
N CYS A 134 -15.83 29.24 0.08
CA CYS A 134 -16.53 28.21 -0.68
C CYS A 134 -17.38 27.36 0.26
N ASP A 135 -18.37 26.68 -0.30
CA ASP A 135 -19.32 25.90 0.48
C ASP A 135 -18.68 24.61 0.99
N LYS A 136 -17.87 23.99 0.11
CA LYS A 136 -17.12 22.76 0.34
C LYS A 136 -15.64 22.97 -0.02
N PRO A 137 -14.71 22.39 0.74
CA PRO A 137 -13.31 22.32 0.33
C PRO A 137 -13.14 21.63 -1.02
N SER A 138 -12.20 22.12 -1.82
CA SER A 138 -11.84 21.52 -3.10
C SER A 138 -11.08 20.20 -2.94
N LEU A 139 -10.88 19.49 -4.06
CA LEU A 139 -9.92 18.38 -4.19
C LEU A 139 -8.50 18.71 -3.70
N ALA A 140 -8.11 19.99 -3.69
CA ALA A 140 -6.84 20.47 -3.20
C ALA A 140 -6.88 20.78 -1.69
N GLY A 141 -7.80 20.19 -0.93
CA GLY A 141 -7.96 20.56 0.48
C GLY A 141 -6.68 20.33 1.32
N THR A 142 -6.58 21.13 2.38
CA THR A 142 -5.36 21.42 3.17
C THR A 142 -4.23 22.17 2.46
N VAL A 143 -4.26 22.30 1.12
CA VAL A 143 -3.24 23.03 0.33
C VAL A 143 -3.80 24.20 -0.48
N ALA A 144 -5.07 24.16 -0.90
CA ALA A 144 -5.85 25.30 -1.37
C ALA A 144 -7.34 25.05 -1.07
N TYR A 145 -7.88 25.72 -0.04
CA TYR A 145 -9.21 25.41 0.48
C TYR A 145 -10.30 25.49 -0.59
N CYS A 146 -10.33 26.58 -1.35
CA CYS A 146 -11.30 26.79 -2.42
C CYS A 146 -10.72 26.58 -3.83
N GLY A 147 -9.64 25.80 -3.95
CA GLY A 147 -8.95 25.57 -5.22
C GLY A 147 -9.87 25.14 -6.37
N LEU A 148 -9.64 25.69 -7.56
CA LEU A 148 -10.44 25.41 -8.75
C LEU A 148 -9.73 24.43 -9.70
N ASN A 149 -10.52 23.76 -10.53
CA ASN A 149 -10.05 23.04 -11.72
C ASN A 149 -8.99 21.97 -11.45
N SER A 150 -8.98 21.41 -10.22
CA SER A 150 -8.24 20.19 -9.90
C SER A 150 -8.95 18.98 -10.52
N ARG A 151 -8.17 17.97 -10.90
CA ARG A 151 -8.67 16.80 -11.63
C ARG A 151 -8.45 15.51 -10.85
N LEU A 152 -9.41 14.60 -10.96
CA LEU A 152 -9.30 13.21 -10.51
C LEU A 152 -9.47 12.30 -11.72
N HIS A 153 -8.53 11.40 -11.94
CA HIS A 153 -8.68 10.33 -12.91
C HIS A 153 -8.76 8.98 -12.21
N ARG A 154 -9.66 8.11 -12.67
CA ARG A 154 -9.97 6.82 -12.07
C ARG A 154 -9.81 5.72 -13.11
N VAL A 155 -9.04 4.69 -12.79
CA VAL A 155 -8.86 3.51 -13.63
C VAL A 155 -9.19 2.26 -12.83
N VAL A 156 -10.14 1.46 -13.32
CA VAL A 156 -10.58 0.22 -12.64
C VAL A 156 -10.15 -0.99 -13.45
N ARG A 157 -9.49 -1.96 -12.79
CA ARG A 157 -9.07 -3.25 -13.36
C ARG A 157 -9.48 -4.38 -12.41
N GLY A 158 -10.67 -4.93 -12.64
CA GLY A 158 -11.22 -5.99 -11.79
C GLY A 158 -11.46 -5.54 -10.35
N ASN A 159 -10.65 -6.06 -9.41
CA ASN A 159 -10.69 -5.70 -7.99
C ASN A 159 -9.76 -4.52 -7.63
N VAL A 160 -8.81 -4.20 -8.51
CA VAL A 160 -7.85 -3.12 -8.31
C VAL A 160 -8.36 -1.84 -8.95
N GLU A 161 -8.17 -0.74 -8.27
CA GLU A 161 -8.53 0.58 -8.76
C GLU A 161 -7.43 1.58 -8.44
N TRP A 162 -7.15 2.44 -9.42
CA TRP A 162 -6.14 3.47 -9.38
C TRP A 162 -6.80 4.84 -9.47
N LEU A 163 -6.34 5.76 -8.62
CA LEU A 163 -6.81 7.13 -8.53
C LEU A 163 -5.64 8.10 -8.65
N PHE A 164 -5.78 9.07 -9.53
CA PHE A 164 -4.76 10.09 -9.80
C PHE A 164 -5.32 11.48 -9.52
N PHE A 165 -4.64 12.19 -8.63
CA PHE A 165 -5.04 13.50 -8.11
C PHE A 165 -4.10 14.57 -8.67
N CYS A 166 -4.60 15.39 -9.59
CA CYS A 166 -3.87 16.53 -10.13
C CYS A 166 -4.44 17.83 -9.57
N ARG A 167 -3.81 18.33 -8.51
CA ARG A 167 -4.35 19.39 -7.67
C ARG A 167 -3.65 20.72 -7.95
N LYS A 168 -4.45 21.74 -8.28
CA LYS A 168 -3.99 23.13 -8.39
C LYS A 168 -3.83 23.73 -7.00
N SER A 169 -2.70 24.39 -6.79
CA SER A 169 -2.35 25.07 -5.55
C SER A 169 -1.28 26.13 -5.84
N ASN A 170 -1.23 27.17 -5.03
CA ASN A 170 -0.18 28.18 -5.07
C ASN A 170 0.37 28.42 -3.65
N SER A 171 1.34 29.32 -3.52
CA SER A 171 1.99 29.62 -2.23
C SER A 171 1.08 30.33 -1.23
N SER A 172 0.10 31.12 -1.70
CA SER A 172 -0.90 31.74 -0.83
C SER A 172 -1.97 30.77 -0.36
N GLN A 173 -2.16 29.64 -1.05
CA GLN A 173 -3.27 28.70 -0.87
C GLN A 173 -4.64 29.31 -1.20
N GLU A 174 -4.65 30.47 -1.86
CA GLU A 174 -5.83 31.27 -2.15
C GLU A 174 -6.10 31.32 -3.66
N VAL A 175 -7.38 31.37 -4.02
CA VAL A 175 -7.81 31.50 -5.42
C VAL A 175 -7.85 32.96 -5.84
N ALA A 176 -7.21 33.25 -6.98
CA ALA A 176 -7.13 34.59 -7.56
C ALA A 176 -7.60 34.58 -9.03
N SER A 177 -7.84 35.76 -9.59
CA SER A 177 -8.32 35.93 -10.97
C SER A 177 -7.24 35.75 -12.04
N ASP A 178 -6.14 35.07 -11.72
CA ASP A 178 -5.04 34.85 -12.64
C ASP A 178 -5.27 33.59 -13.51
N PRO A 179 -4.65 33.50 -14.71
CA PRO A 179 -4.92 32.41 -15.64
C PRO A 179 -4.65 30.99 -15.11
N TYR A 180 -3.81 30.82 -14.08
CA TYR A 180 -3.48 29.53 -13.50
C TYR A 180 -4.71 28.75 -13.08
N TRP A 181 -5.74 29.42 -12.57
CA TRP A 181 -6.94 28.76 -12.05
C TRP A 181 -7.94 28.36 -13.12
N ARG A 182 -7.73 28.70 -14.40
CA ARG A 182 -8.64 28.35 -15.50
C ARG A 182 -8.62 26.85 -15.79
N SER A 183 -9.74 26.32 -16.25
CA SER A 183 -9.87 24.91 -16.70
C SER A 183 -8.95 24.58 -17.89
N SER A 184 -8.66 25.59 -18.72
CA SER A 184 -7.79 25.49 -19.90
C SER A 184 -6.28 25.56 -19.59
N ASP A 185 -5.87 26.08 -18.43
CA ASP A 185 -4.47 26.07 -18.04
C ASP A 185 -4.13 24.67 -17.51
N PRO A 186 -3.16 23.94 -18.10
CA PRO A 186 -2.94 22.56 -17.75
C PRO A 186 -2.03 22.34 -16.54
N ARG A 187 -1.47 23.44 -16.00
CA ARG A 187 -0.48 23.36 -14.95
C ARG A 187 -1.14 23.09 -13.60
N PHE A 188 -0.46 22.32 -12.77
CA PHE A 188 -0.86 22.04 -11.40
C PHE A 188 0.36 21.82 -10.50
N ALA A 189 0.14 21.85 -9.18
CA ALA A 189 1.23 21.88 -8.21
C ALA A 189 1.48 20.54 -7.52
N LEU A 190 0.45 19.69 -7.41
CA LEU A 190 0.53 18.47 -6.60
C LEU A 190 -0.07 17.28 -7.33
N LEU A 191 0.76 16.26 -7.56
CA LEU A 191 0.37 14.95 -8.05
C LEU A 191 0.25 13.97 -6.87
N GLY A 192 -0.82 13.18 -6.84
CA GLY A 192 -0.96 12.03 -5.95
C GLY A 192 -1.49 10.83 -6.72
N THR A 193 -0.97 9.65 -6.42
CA THR A 193 -1.35 8.38 -7.05
C THR A 193 -1.69 7.39 -5.94
N ILE A 194 -2.87 6.78 -6.02
CA ILE A 194 -3.34 5.77 -5.08
C ILE A 194 -3.74 4.54 -5.87
N GLY A 195 -3.25 3.37 -5.46
CA GLY A 195 -3.78 2.08 -5.88
C GLY A 195 -4.43 1.39 -4.70
N PHE A 196 -5.57 0.76 -4.90
CA PHE A 196 -6.19 -0.04 -3.84
C PHE A 196 -6.89 -1.28 -4.40
N ASN A 197 -6.94 -2.32 -3.58
CA ASN A 197 -7.66 -3.56 -3.88
C ASN A 197 -8.90 -3.63 -2.99
N LYS A 198 -10.06 -3.71 -3.63
CA LYS A 198 -11.34 -3.69 -2.94
C LYS A 198 -11.68 -4.92 -2.12
N SER A 199 -11.08 -6.04 -2.48
CA SER A 199 -11.36 -7.34 -1.87
C SER A 199 -10.41 -7.60 -0.71
N SER A 200 -9.14 -7.24 -0.85
CA SER A 200 -8.09 -7.52 0.13
C SER A 200 -7.75 -6.34 1.03
N GLY A 201 -8.25 -5.12 0.74
CA GLY A 201 -7.97 -3.91 1.54
C GLY A 201 -6.53 -3.43 1.46
N GLU A 202 -5.78 -3.94 0.49
CA GLU A 202 -4.42 -3.53 0.22
C GLU A 202 -4.41 -2.17 -0.47
N ILE A 203 -3.43 -1.36 -0.11
CA ILE A 203 -3.35 0.02 -0.58
C ILE A 203 -1.91 0.46 -0.82
N VAL A 204 -1.73 1.36 -1.76
CA VAL A 204 -0.45 1.96 -2.09
C VAL A 204 -0.62 3.44 -2.43
N PHE A 205 0.38 4.25 -2.10
CA PHE A 205 0.36 5.69 -2.31
C PHE A 205 1.71 6.20 -2.84
N PHE A 206 1.67 7.07 -3.84
CA PHE A 206 2.83 7.81 -4.35
C PHE A 206 2.50 9.31 -4.47
N ASP A 207 3.36 10.17 -3.96
CA ASP A 207 3.31 11.61 -4.16
C ASP A 207 4.29 12.08 -5.24
N GLY A 208 3.88 13.08 -6.01
CA GLY A 208 4.79 13.81 -6.88
C GLY A 208 5.72 14.70 -6.07
N ARG A 209 6.94 14.90 -6.58
CA ARG A 209 7.93 15.79 -5.95
C ARG A 209 7.44 17.24 -5.89
N LYS A 210 7.57 17.84 -4.71
CA LYS A 210 7.17 19.24 -4.47
C LYS A 210 8.24 20.27 -4.82
N ASP A 211 9.47 19.84 -5.04
CA ASP A 211 10.59 20.72 -5.42
C ASP A 211 10.68 20.98 -6.93
N ARG A 212 9.74 20.44 -7.71
CA ARG A 212 9.59 20.74 -9.14
C ARG A 212 8.82 22.05 -9.30
N GLU A 213 9.09 22.77 -10.39
CA GLU A 213 8.37 24.01 -10.72
C GLU A 213 6.85 23.81 -10.91
N GLY A 214 6.44 22.61 -11.32
CA GLY A 214 5.04 22.21 -11.45
C GLY A 214 4.88 20.95 -12.30
N PHE A 215 3.62 20.55 -12.48
CA PHE A 215 3.19 19.44 -13.34
C PHE A 215 2.28 19.94 -14.45
N ASP A 216 2.14 19.17 -15.53
CA ASP A 216 1.32 19.50 -16.70
C ASP A 216 0.56 18.25 -17.16
N TRP A 217 -0.78 18.28 -17.11
CA TRP A 217 -1.62 17.15 -17.51
C TRP A 217 -1.93 17.07 -19.01
N LEU A 218 -1.30 17.87 -19.87
CA LEU A 218 -1.37 17.67 -21.32
C LEU A 218 -0.73 16.36 -21.76
N ARG A 219 0.05 15.73 -20.88
CA ARG A 219 0.70 14.45 -21.12
C ARG A 219 0.50 13.53 -19.91
N PRO A 220 0.35 12.22 -20.12
CA PRO A 220 0.40 11.25 -19.04
C PRO A 220 1.77 11.25 -18.35
N PHE A 221 1.79 10.87 -17.06
CA PHE A 221 3.03 10.61 -16.33
C PHE A 221 3.31 9.11 -16.26
N ALA A 222 4.59 8.76 -16.39
CA ALA A 222 5.04 7.38 -16.22
C ALA A 222 4.56 6.82 -14.87
N PRO A 223 4.10 5.56 -14.83
CA PRO A 223 3.72 4.94 -13.57
C PRO A 223 4.94 4.79 -12.66
N PRO A 224 4.75 4.77 -11.32
CA PRO A 224 5.82 4.46 -10.38
C PRO A 224 6.53 3.15 -10.76
N GLY A 225 7.86 3.17 -10.83
CA GLY A 225 8.65 2.02 -11.27
C GLY A 225 8.59 1.70 -12.78
N GLY A 226 8.05 2.59 -13.62
CA GLY A 226 7.98 2.42 -15.08
C GLY A 226 6.92 1.41 -15.52
N HIS A 227 6.78 1.21 -16.84
CA HIS A 227 5.76 0.32 -17.40
C HIS A 227 6.06 -1.16 -17.17
N SER A 228 7.33 -1.49 -16.97
CA SER A 228 7.79 -2.83 -16.63
C SER A 228 9.11 -2.79 -15.86
N TYR A 229 9.56 -3.94 -15.37
CA TYR A 229 10.89 -4.08 -14.78
C TYR A 229 12.05 -3.70 -15.73
N THR A 230 11.87 -3.87 -17.04
CA THR A 230 12.89 -3.61 -18.07
C THR A 230 12.79 -2.23 -18.73
N ASP A 231 11.76 -1.45 -18.41
CA ASP A 231 11.52 -0.11 -18.95
C ASP A 231 12.47 0.93 -18.33
N ALA A 232 13.74 0.93 -18.73
CA ALA A 232 14.75 1.84 -18.19
C ALA A 232 14.36 3.32 -18.32
N THR A 233 13.76 3.70 -19.46
CA THR A 233 13.35 5.09 -19.73
C THR A 233 12.17 5.51 -18.86
N GLY A 234 11.11 4.71 -18.78
CA GLY A 234 9.96 5.02 -17.93
C GLY A 234 10.30 4.95 -16.44
N ARG A 235 11.22 4.06 -16.03
CA ARG A 235 11.75 4.01 -14.66
C ARG A 235 12.50 5.30 -14.29
N ALA A 236 13.37 5.78 -15.18
CA ALA A 236 14.06 7.06 -14.98
C ALA A 236 13.08 8.24 -14.94
N ALA A 237 12.05 8.23 -15.80
CA ALA A 237 11.01 9.24 -15.79
C ALA A 237 10.20 9.20 -14.46
N ALA A 238 9.85 8.01 -13.97
CA ALA A 238 9.15 7.84 -12.70
C ALA A 238 9.98 8.35 -11.51
N ALA A 239 11.27 8.00 -11.43
CA ALA A 239 12.17 8.49 -10.39
C ALA A 239 12.32 10.02 -10.41
N ALA A 240 12.16 10.64 -11.59
CA ALA A 240 12.08 12.09 -11.69
C ALA A 240 10.73 12.60 -11.15
N VAL A 241 9.60 11.97 -11.44
CA VAL A 241 8.26 12.48 -11.08
C VAL A 241 7.93 12.35 -9.60
N TYR A 242 8.22 11.21 -8.97
CA TYR A 242 7.73 10.87 -7.62
C TYR A 242 8.72 11.17 -6.50
N ASP A 243 8.19 11.46 -5.32
CA ASP A 243 8.95 11.82 -4.12
C ASP A 243 9.40 10.55 -3.37
N PRO A 244 10.72 10.29 -3.24
CA PRO A 244 11.23 9.14 -2.49
C PRO A 244 11.08 9.30 -0.97
N THR A 245 10.69 10.48 -0.49
CA THR A 245 10.60 10.81 0.93
C THR A 245 9.21 10.57 1.52
N PHE A 246 8.21 10.18 0.72
CA PHE A 246 6.87 9.83 1.21
C PHE A 246 6.26 10.92 2.10
N GLN A 247 6.19 12.17 1.64
CA GLN A 247 5.84 13.29 2.52
C GLN A 247 4.43 13.16 3.10
N ILE A 248 3.55 12.45 2.40
CA ILE A 248 2.18 12.16 2.83
C ILE A 248 2.12 10.80 3.51
N ARG A 249 1.61 10.77 4.74
CA ARG A 249 1.43 9.55 5.53
C ARG A 249 0.13 8.85 5.12
N CYS A 250 0.21 7.85 4.25
CA CYS A 250 -0.91 7.01 3.81
C CYS A 250 -1.83 6.53 4.97
N HIS A 251 -1.27 6.05 6.09
CA HIS A 251 -2.08 5.61 7.26
C HIS A 251 -2.93 6.74 7.88
N SER A 252 -2.53 8.00 7.69
CA SER A 252 -3.23 9.18 8.24
C SER A 252 -4.32 9.67 7.29
N CYS A 253 -4.24 9.27 6.02
CA CYS A 253 -5.09 9.75 4.92
C CYS A 253 -6.20 8.76 4.55
N HIS A 254 -6.36 7.65 5.28
CA HIS A 254 -7.31 6.59 4.96
C HIS A 254 -8.51 6.56 5.92
N ASP A 255 -9.71 6.39 5.37
CA ASP A 255 -10.92 6.09 6.14
C ASP A 255 -11.02 4.57 6.31
N ASN A 256 -10.97 4.06 7.55
CA ASN A 256 -11.08 2.63 7.85
C ASN A 256 -12.43 2.00 7.46
N LYS A 257 -13.35 2.77 6.87
CA LYS A 257 -14.68 2.33 6.44
C LYS A 257 -14.75 1.93 4.96
N SER A 258 -13.70 2.16 4.17
CA SER A 258 -13.68 1.85 2.73
C SER A 258 -12.23 1.69 2.27
N PRO A 259 -11.86 0.73 1.40
CA PRO A 259 -10.48 0.55 0.92
C PRO A 259 -9.98 1.72 0.04
N TYR A 260 -10.72 2.82 -0.03
CA TYR A 260 -10.32 4.04 -0.72
C TYR A 260 -9.47 4.91 0.20
N VAL A 261 -8.23 5.19 -0.21
CA VAL A 261 -7.56 6.43 0.22
C VAL A 261 -8.28 7.53 -0.51
N ILE A 262 -9.28 8.19 0.07
CA ILE A 262 -9.41 9.58 -0.32
C ILE A 262 -9.86 10.41 0.87
N ASP A 263 -9.00 11.38 1.17
CA ASP A 263 -9.26 12.64 1.80
C ASP A 263 -10.73 12.89 2.21
N PRO A 264 -10.99 13.27 3.48
CA PRO A 264 -12.24 13.93 3.88
C PRO A 264 -12.91 14.77 2.79
N HIS A 265 -12.13 15.52 2.02
CA HIS A 265 -12.59 16.45 1.00
C HIS A 265 -13.31 15.77 -0.19
N VAL A 266 -12.91 14.56 -0.58
CA VAL A 266 -13.67 13.80 -1.59
C VAL A 266 -14.95 13.20 -1.01
N GLY A 267 -14.94 12.79 0.25
CA GLY A 267 -16.18 12.48 0.97
C GLY A 267 -17.13 13.69 1.04
N GLN A 268 -16.59 14.88 1.36
CA GLN A 268 -17.33 16.14 1.45
C GLN A 268 -18.01 16.55 0.13
N SER A 269 -17.44 16.17 -1.03
CA SER A 269 -18.09 16.41 -2.33
C SER A 269 -19.46 15.73 -2.48
N ARG A 270 -19.74 14.70 -1.66
CA ARG A 270 -21.00 13.94 -1.68
C ARG A 270 -21.98 14.34 -0.58
N VAL A 271 -21.55 15.20 0.32
CA VAL A 271 -22.32 15.61 1.49
C VAL A 271 -23.15 16.83 1.14
N GLY A 272 -24.29 17.02 1.81
CA GLY A 272 -25.01 18.28 1.73
C GLY A 272 -26.14 18.30 0.70
N TYR A 273 -26.62 17.14 0.27
CA TYR A 273 -27.72 17.00 -0.69
C TYR A 273 -28.93 16.35 0.00
N LEU A 274 -30.12 16.97 -0.15
CA LEU A 274 -31.32 16.61 0.60
C LEU A 274 -31.84 15.21 0.25
N LEU A 275 -31.68 14.80 -1.01
CA LEU A 275 -32.09 13.48 -1.51
C LEU A 275 -30.87 12.58 -1.80
N GLY A 276 -29.73 12.86 -1.16
CA GLY A 276 -28.48 12.16 -1.44
C GLY A 276 -28.10 12.22 -2.91
N GLY A 277 -27.67 11.09 -3.48
CA GLY A 277 -27.28 10.98 -4.90
C GLY A 277 -28.40 11.24 -5.92
N SER A 278 -29.66 11.27 -5.48
CA SER A 278 -30.82 11.56 -6.34
C SER A 278 -31.20 13.04 -6.41
N ASP A 279 -30.54 13.91 -5.64
CA ASP A 279 -30.68 15.36 -5.73
C ASP A 279 -30.03 15.88 -7.02
N ALA A 280 -30.71 16.73 -7.79
CA ALA A 280 -30.15 17.32 -9.01
C ALA A 280 -28.84 18.08 -8.75
N ARG A 281 -28.66 18.65 -7.55
CA ARG A 281 -27.39 19.26 -7.11
C ARG A 281 -26.30 18.23 -6.89
N ALA A 282 -26.62 17.03 -6.41
CA ALA A 282 -25.65 15.96 -6.28
C ALA A 282 -25.13 15.49 -7.64
N THR A 283 -26.02 15.40 -8.64
CA THR A 283 -25.65 15.09 -10.03
C THR A 283 -24.78 16.19 -10.65
N ALA A 284 -25.11 17.46 -10.40
CA ALA A 284 -24.38 18.58 -10.98
C ALA A 284 -23.06 18.92 -10.27
N PHE A 285 -23.01 18.79 -8.94
CA PHE A 285 -21.95 19.35 -8.09
C PHE A 285 -21.11 18.29 -7.36
N GLY A 286 -21.63 17.06 -7.23
CA GLY A 286 -20.94 15.97 -6.58
C GLY A 286 -20.14 15.09 -7.54
N LEU A 287 -19.57 14.01 -7.00
CA LEU A 287 -18.96 12.97 -7.82
C LEU A 287 -19.95 11.93 -8.35
N GLY A 288 -21.20 11.95 -7.88
CA GLY A 288 -22.19 10.91 -8.17
C GLY A 288 -21.60 9.50 -8.03
N ASP A 289 -21.80 8.67 -9.04
CA ASP A 289 -21.29 7.30 -9.13
C ASP A 289 -19.85 7.18 -9.66
N TYR A 290 -19.17 8.31 -9.93
CA TYR A 290 -17.78 8.30 -10.42
C TYR A 290 -16.86 7.53 -9.47
N LEU A 291 -17.09 7.71 -8.17
CA LEU A 291 -16.55 6.86 -7.12
C LEU A 291 -17.75 6.16 -6.43
N PRO A 292 -18.05 4.89 -6.70
CA PRO A 292 -19.24 4.25 -6.15
C PRO A 292 -19.20 4.18 -4.61
N GLU A 293 -20.36 4.25 -3.97
CA GLU A 293 -20.48 3.95 -2.53
C GLU A 293 -20.11 2.48 -2.27
N ARG A 294 -19.49 2.21 -1.12
CA ARG A 294 -19.00 0.88 -0.74
C ARG A 294 -19.49 0.51 0.65
N SER A 295 -19.70 -0.78 0.86
CA SER A 295 -20.09 -1.33 2.16
C SER A 295 -19.05 -0.96 3.21
N ARG A 296 -19.49 -0.29 4.27
CA ARG A 296 -18.68 0.07 5.43
C ARG A 296 -18.62 -1.15 6.34
N LEU A 297 -17.45 -1.77 6.47
CA LEU A 297 -17.26 -2.99 7.26
C LEU A 297 -16.27 -2.73 8.37
N GLU A 298 -16.67 -3.00 9.62
CA GLU A 298 -15.83 -2.85 10.82
C GLU A 298 -14.51 -3.65 10.73
N GLY A 299 -14.55 -4.80 10.05
CA GLY A 299 -13.40 -5.68 9.81
C GLY A 299 -12.80 -5.54 8.42
N ALA A 300 -13.01 -4.42 7.70
CA ALA A 300 -12.38 -4.21 6.41
C ALA A 300 -10.85 -4.24 6.59
N PRO A 301 -10.12 -5.08 5.82
CA PRO A 301 -8.67 -5.12 5.91
C PRO A 301 -8.07 -3.77 5.50
N PHE A 302 -6.98 -3.38 6.17
CA PHE A 302 -6.18 -2.22 5.81
C PHE A 302 -4.71 -2.59 5.84
N ARG A 303 -4.08 -2.62 4.66
CA ARG A 303 -2.69 -3.01 4.52
C ARG A 303 -1.97 -2.10 3.54
N ILE A 304 -0.87 -1.51 3.97
CA ILE A 304 -0.08 -0.60 3.14
C ILE A 304 1.05 -1.40 2.50
N ILE A 305 1.06 -1.44 1.18
CA ILE A 305 2.14 -2.00 0.38
C ILE A 305 3.21 -0.92 0.22
N GLY A 306 4.48 -1.32 0.27
CA GLY A 306 5.65 -0.47 0.13
C GLY A 306 6.59 -0.56 1.31
N SER A 307 7.59 -1.42 1.23
CA SER A 307 8.51 -1.70 2.34
C SER A 307 9.31 -0.45 2.77
N GLY A 308 9.69 0.40 1.81
CA GLY A 308 10.36 1.68 2.11
C GLY A 308 9.46 2.66 2.85
N TYR A 309 8.17 2.71 2.50
CA TYR A 309 7.18 3.53 3.19
C TYR A 309 6.89 2.97 4.59
N THR A 310 6.60 1.67 4.70
CA THR A 310 6.19 1.04 5.96
C THR A 310 7.31 0.99 6.98
N SER A 311 8.57 0.85 6.53
CA SER A 311 9.74 0.97 7.41
C SER A 311 9.93 2.40 7.93
N LYS A 312 9.74 3.42 7.08
CA LYS A 312 9.85 4.83 7.50
C LYS A 312 8.80 5.22 8.55
N TYR A 313 7.60 4.67 8.44
CA TYR A 313 6.45 5.00 9.31
C TYR A 313 6.10 3.87 10.28
N GLU A 314 7.08 3.05 10.66
CA GLU A 314 6.81 1.79 11.37
C GLU A 314 5.96 1.97 12.62
N GLY A 315 6.48 2.75 13.58
CA GLY A 315 5.79 3.01 14.85
C GLY A 315 4.47 3.80 14.70
N ASP A 316 4.34 4.66 13.68
CA ASP A 316 3.08 5.38 13.45
C ASP A 316 1.97 4.42 12.97
N ILE A 317 2.33 3.45 12.11
CA ILE A 317 1.38 2.45 11.60
C ILE A 317 1.01 1.46 12.70
N GLU A 318 1.98 0.97 13.48
CA GLU A 318 1.74 0.08 14.62
C GLU A 318 0.85 0.74 15.68
N GLY A 319 1.06 2.05 15.91
CA GLY A 319 0.27 2.84 16.84
C GLY A 319 -1.11 3.26 16.31
N ALA A 320 -1.37 3.11 15.02
CA ALA A 320 -2.63 3.55 14.42
C ALA A 320 -3.79 2.65 14.86
N ARG A 321 -4.85 3.26 15.38
CA ARG A 321 -6.04 2.56 15.91
C ARG A 321 -7.33 3.03 15.27
N THR A 322 -8.28 2.12 15.21
CA THR A 322 -9.69 2.42 15.02
C THR A 322 -10.37 2.68 16.35
N VAL A 323 -11.41 3.50 16.33
CA VAL A 323 -12.19 3.92 17.50
C VAL A 323 -13.66 3.64 17.25
N ARG A 324 -14.33 3.03 18.24
CA ARG A 324 -15.78 2.97 18.32
C ARG A 324 -16.30 4.21 19.00
N ASP A 325 -17.25 4.91 18.38
CA ASP A 325 -17.93 6.02 19.03
C ASP A 325 -18.73 5.51 20.24
N PRO A 326 -18.38 5.94 21.47
CA PRO A 326 -19.03 5.46 22.69
C PRO A 326 -20.48 5.94 22.82
N THR A 327 -20.90 6.93 22.03
CA THR A 327 -22.24 7.54 22.10
C THR A 327 -23.23 6.93 21.11
N GLY A 328 -22.75 6.16 20.13
CA GLY A 328 -23.61 5.61 19.08
C GLY A 328 -23.95 6.60 17.95
N ASN A 329 -23.74 7.90 18.17
CA ASN A 329 -24.20 8.98 17.28
C ASN A 329 -23.54 8.93 15.90
N CYS A 330 -22.25 8.67 15.87
CA CYS A 330 -21.49 8.47 14.64
C CYS A 330 -21.56 7.02 14.16
N THR A 331 -21.54 6.02 15.05
CA THR A 331 -21.43 4.61 14.66
C THR A 331 -22.63 4.04 13.92
N ASN A 332 -23.80 4.66 14.04
CA ASN A 332 -24.99 4.32 13.23
C ASN A 332 -24.79 4.62 11.73
N CYS A 333 -24.01 5.64 11.39
CA CYS A 333 -23.70 5.98 10.00
C CYS A 333 -22.27 5.53 9.61
N HIS A 334 -21.36 5.45 10.58
CA HIS A 334 -19.92 5.30 10.39
C HIS A 334 -19.35 4.19 11.29
N THR A 335 -19.18 2.98 10.74
CA THR A 335 -18.86 1.76 11.51
C THR A 335 -17.71 1.88 12.53
N LEU A 336 -16.62 2.58 12.22
CA LEU A 336 -15.51 2.93 13.15
C LEU A 336 -14.77 4.14 12.60
N THR A 337 -14.22 5.05 13.39
CA THR A 337 -13.38 6.16 12.89
C THR A 337 -11.91 5.92 13.26
N THR A 338 -10.95 6.13 12.34
CA THR A 338 -9.52 6.10 12.72
C THR A 338 -9.22 7.23 13.70
N GLN A 339 -8.33 6.99 14.68
CA GLN A 339 -7.90 8.05 15.59
C GLN A 339 -7.34 9.26 14.82
N LEU A 340 -6.48 9.01 13.82
CA LEU A 340 -5.76 10.07 13.11
C LEU A 340 -6.67 10.92 12.20
N THR A 341 -7.47 10.29 11.34
CA THR A 341 -8.39 11.02 10.46
C THR A 341 -9.54 11.63 11.26
N GLY A 342 -10.03 10.93 12.28
CA GLY A 342 -11.13 11.40 13.12
C GLY A 342 -10.85 12.68 13.90
N ARG A 343 -9.62 12.89 14.39
CA ARG A 343 -9.24 14.12 15.14
C ARG A 343 -9.59 15.41 14.41
N ARG A 344 -9.41 15.44 13.08
CA ARG A 344 -9.74 16.59 12.22
C ARG A 344 -11.11 16.47 11.58
N LEU A 345 -11.35 15.34 10.91
CA LEU A 345 -12.55 15.16 10.10
C LEU A 345 -13.82 15.21 10.94
N ALA A 346 -13.86 14.48 12.06
CA ALA A 346 -15.05 14.45 12.89
C ALA A 346 -15.34 15.84 13.48
N ALA A 347 -14.29 16.54 13.92
CA ALA A 347 -14.39 17.90 14.47
C ALA A 347 -14.94 18.92 13.45
N ASP A 348 -14.41 18.90 12.23
CA ASP A 348 -14.93 19.71 11.11
C ASP A 348 -16.35 19.31 10.72
N ALA A 349 -16.65 18.01 10.74
CA ALA A 349 -17.96 17.52 10.33
C ALA A 349 -19.09 17.89 11.27
N VAL A 350 -18.82 17.83 12.58
CA VAL A 350 -19.79 18.22 13.62
C VAL A 350 -19.69 19.69 14.01
N GLY A 351 -18.70 20.43 13.47
CA GLY A 351 -18.52 21.86 13.72
C GLY A 351 -18.11 22.19 15.16
N LEU A 352 -17.49 21.23 15.88
CA LEU A 352 -17.07 21.39 17.27
C LEU A 352 -15.56 21.30 17.41
N GLN A 353 -15.01 22.11 18.30
CA GLN A 353 -13.56 22.15 18.54
C GLN A 353 -13.09 20.87 19.24
N PRO A 354 -11.95 20.27 18.85
CA PRO A 354 -11.35 19.13 19.50
C PRO A 354 -11.17 19.32 21.01
N PHE A 355 -11.37 18.25 21.76
CA PHE A 355 -11.33 18.27 23.21
C PHE A 355 -10.63 17.02 23.77
N ILE A 356 -9.88 17.24 24.84
CA ILE A 356 -9.29 16.21 25.70
C ILE A 356 -9.53 16.71 27.13
N ALA A 357 -10.02 15.85 28.02
CA ALA A 357 -10.33 16.23 29.40
C ALA A 357 -9.08 16.73 30.15
N ASP A 358 -8.05 15.88 30.21
CA ASP A 358 -6.79 16.16 30.91
C ASP A 358 -5.61 15.92 29.97
N PRO A 359 -5.31 16.87 29.05
CA PRO A 359 -4.26 16.68 28.07
C PRO A 359 -2.88 16.76 28.72
N GLY A 360 -1.99 15.84 28.35
CA GLY A 360 -0.56 16.02 28.59
C GLY A 360 -0.02 17.25 27.84
N TRP A 361 1.20 17.69 28.18
CA TRP A 361 1.83 18.85 27.52
C TRP A 361 1.94 18.70 25.99
N GLY A 362 2.38 17.53 25.52
CA GLY A 362 2.48 17.22 24.09
C GLY A 362 1.11 17.27 23.40
N GLN A 363 0.09 16.65 24.00
CA GLN A 363 -1.28 16.69 23.48
C GLN A 363 -1.84 18.12 23.44
N THR A 364 -1.51 18.96 24.43
CA THR A 364 -1.94 20.36 24.48
C THR A 364 -1.45 21.15 23.26
N LEU A 365 -0.19 20.96 22.87
CA LEU A 365 0.38 21.64 21.71
C LEU A 365 -0.29 21.21 20.40
N VAL A 366 -0.47 19.90 20.20
CA VAL A 366 -1.12 19.34 19.00
C VAL A 366 -2.59 19.75 18.95
N LEU A 367 -3.30 19.71 20.07
CA LEU A 367 -4.69 20.15 20.18
C LEU A 367 -4.84 21.63 19.82
N ARG A 368 -3.90 22.48 20.24
CA ARG A 368 -3.91 23.92 19.91
C ARG A 368 -3.71 24.15 18.41
N ASP A 369 -2.80 23.41 17.78
CA ASP A 369 -2.58 23.52 16.33
C ASP A 369 -3.78 23.03 15.52
N GLU A 370 -4.39 21.93 15.96
CA GLU A 370 -5.59 21.38 15.33
C GLU A 370 -6.77 22.37 15.40
N LYS A 371 -6.99 22.99 16.56
CA LYS A 371 -8.00 24.05 16.73
C LYS A 371 -7.78 25.24 15.81
N LYS A 372 -6.52 25.69 15.65
CA LYS A 372 -6.19 26.78 14.70
C LYS A 372 -6.51 26.38 13.25
N THR A 373 -6.19 25.15 12.88
CA THR A 373 -6.48 24.63 11.53
C THR A 373 -7.98 24.57 11.28
N LEU A 374 -8.78 24.11 12.24
CA LEU A 374 -10.24 24.08 12.13
C LEU A 374 -10.84 25.49 12.07
N GLN A 375 -10.34 26.44 12.85
CA GLN A 375 -10.74 27.85 12.73
C GLN A 375 -10.43 28.43 11.34
N ARG A 376 -9.29 28.03 10.75
CA ARG A 376 -8.95 28.44 9.38
C ARG A 376 -9.92 27.80 8.38
N ILE A 377 -10.20 26.51 8.47
CA ILE A 377 -11.19 25.82 7.61
C ILE A 377 -12.54 26.55 7.70
N ASP A 378 -13.03 26.76 8.92
CA ASP A 378 -14.29 27.43 9.19
C ASP A 378 -14.34 28.80 8.51
N ARG A 379 -13.32 29.65 8.66
CA ARG A 379 -13.26 31.00 8.04
C ARG A 379 -13.42 31.01 6.51
N HIS A 380 -13.08 29.93 5.82
CA HIS A 380 -13.22 29.79 4.36
C HIS A 380 -14.57 29.20 3.95
N ARG A 381 -15.47 28.90 4.89
CA ARG A 381 -16.85 28.49 4.60
C ARG A 381 -17.74 29.69 4.35
N THR A 382 -18.56 29.62 3.30
CA THR A 382 -19.61 30.62 3.04
C THR A 382 -20.65 30.65 4.16
N ASP A 383 -21.35 31.78 4.27
CA ASP A 383 -22.46 31.91 5.21
C ASP A 383 -23.63 31.02 4.77
N TRP A 384 -23.78 30.79 3.46
CA TRP A 384 -24.74 29.86 2.88
C TRP A 384 -24.51 28.43 3.37
N ALA A 385 -23.27 27.93 3.39
CA ALA A 385 -22.96 26.59 3.88
C ALA A 385 -23.23 26.41 5.38
N ARG A 386 -23.24 27.49 6.16
CA ARG A 386 -23.44 27.48 7.63
C ARG A 386 -24.88 27.70 8.06
N ARG A 387 -25.79 28.03 7.14
CA ARG A 387 -27.19 28.34 7.48
C ARG A 387 -27.87 27.15 8.14
N LYS A 388 -28.96 27.38 8.89
CA LYS A 388 -29.78 26.29 9.46
C LYS A 388 -30.82 25.82 8.42
N GLY A 389 -31.20 24.54 8.48
CA GLY A 389 -32.23 23.96 7.60
C GLY A 389 -31.71 23.63 6.20
N ASP A 390 -32.58 23.78 5.20
CA ASP A 390 -32.30 23.34 3.82
C ASP A 390 -31.05 23.98 3.23
N GLY A 391 -30.15 23.13 2.71
CA GLY A 391 -28.88 23.52 2.09
C GLY A 391 -27.81 24.02 3.06
N LYS A 392 -27.93 23.67 4.34
CA LYS A 392 -26.82 23.66 5.30
C LYS A 392 -25.81 22.58 4.91
N ILE A 393 -24.52 22.90 4.83
CA ILE A 393 -23.43 21.94 4.59
C ILE A 393 -22.45 21.91 5.77
N HIS A 394 -22.69 22.67 6.85
CA HIS A 394 -21.86 22.60 8.05
C HIS A 394 -22.62 23.06 9.31
N PRO A 395 -22.53 22.34 10.44
CA PRO A 395 -22.03 20.96 10.53
C PRO A 395 -22.90 20.02 9.70
N TRP A 396 -22.26 19.04 9.08
CA TRP A 396 -22.85 18.17 8.07
C TRP A 396 -22.98 16.70 8.47
N MET A 397 -22.42 16.30 9.62
CA MET A 397 -22.73 15.01 10.23
C MET A 397 -23.85 15.18 11.25
N VAL A 398 -25.01 14.58 10.98
CA VAL A 398 -26.12 14.42 11.94
C VAL A 398 -26.32 12.93 12.27
N PRO A 399 -26.62 12.55 13.53
CA PRO A 399 -26.79 11.16 13.93
C PRO A 399 -28.00 10.51 13.21
N GLY A 400 -27.75 9.48 12.40
CA GLY A 400 -28.81 8.66 11.77
C GLY A 400 -28.79 8.65 10.24
N ASP A 401 -28.51 9.77 9.58
CA ASP A 401 -28.64 9.91 8.11
C ASP A 401 -27.31 10.26 7.37
N GLY A 402 -26.19 10.30 8.10
CA GLY A 402 -24.84 10.38 7.54
C GLY A 402 -24.62 11.58 6.62
N ASN A 403 -24.53 11.32 5.31
CA ASN A 403 -24.26 12.31 4.25
C ASN A 403 -25.52 13.05 3.76
N VAL A 404 -26.71 12.59 4.18
CA VAL A 404 -28.00 13.17 3.79
C VAL A 404 -28.37 14.24 4.79
N LEU A 405 -28.70 15.43 4.28
CA LEU A 405 -29.26 16.49 5.11
C LEU A 405 -30.72 16.16 5.41
N SER A 406 -30.98 15.39 6.47
CA SER A 406 -32.34 15.22 6.97
C SER A 406 -32.66 16.29 8.01
N THR A 407 -33.91 16.75 8.02
CA THR A 407 -34.43 17.66 9.05
C THR A 407 -34.76 16.93 10.36
N MET A 408 -34.53 15.61 10.44
CA MET A 408 -35.05 14.75 11.51
C MET A 408 -34.04 14.44 12.62
N ALA A 409 -32.73 14.56 12.36
CA ALA A 409 -31.68 14.21 13.31
C ALA A 409 -31.08 15.43 14.03
N PRO A 410 -31.03 15.46 15.37
CA PRO A 410 -30.40 16.56 16.13
C PRO A 410 -28.87 16.52 16.02
N GLU A 411 -28.20 17.67 16.01
CA GLU A 411 -26.73 17.73 16.06
C GLU A 411 -26.18 17.01 17.30
N ILE A 412 -24.95 16.46 17.21
CA ILE A 412 -24.28 15.90 18.38
C ILE A 412 -24.11 16.98 19.45
N ASP A 413 -24.53 16.69 20.68
CA ASP A 413 -24.38 17.66 21.76
C ASP A 413 -22.94 17.76 22.26
N GLY A 414 -22.65 18.82 23.01
CA GLY A 414 -21.30 19.09 23.51
C GLY A 414 -20.78 18.06 24.51
N SER A 415 -21.66 17.29 25.18
CA SER A 415 -21.25 16.25 26.13
C SER A 415 -20.84 14.97 25.40
N ASP A 416 -21.59 14.59 24.38
CA ASP A 416 -21.32 13.43 23.54
C ASP A 416 -20.10 13.67 22.65
N TRP A 417 -19.96 14.88 22.11
CA TRP A 417 -18.75 15.27 21.40
C TRP A 417 -17.51 15.16 22.28
N LYS A 418 -17.56 15.58 23.55
CA LYS A 418 -16.40 15.47 24.46
C LYS A 418 -15.97 14.02 24.66
N LYS A 419 -16.92 13.08 24.78
CA LYS A 419 -16.64 11.64 24.89
C LYS A 419 -15.95 11.13 23.63
N LEU A 420 -16.54 11.38 22.45
CA LEU A 420 -15.98 10.97 21.16
C LEU A 420 -14.61 11.60 20.90
N SER A 421 -14.46 12.91 21.12
CA SER A 421 -13.20 13.63 20.92
C SER A 421 -12.10 13.02 21.80
N THR A 422 -12.38 12.80 23.08
CA THR A 422 -11.45 12.14 24.00
C THR A 422 -10.99 10.77 23.47
N CYS A 423 -11.92 9.96 22.94
CA CYS A 423 -11.58 8.69 22.30
C CYS A 423 -10.68 8.85 21.06
N LEU A 424 -10.98 9.80 20.17
CA LEU A 424 -10.19 10.08 18.95
C LEU A 424 -8.76 10.53 19.26
N TRP A 425 -8.54 11.10 20.43
CA TRP A 425 -7.23 11.57 20.91
C TRP A 425 -6.45 10.53 21.74
N ASP A 426 -6.89 9.27 21.75
CA ASP A 426 -6.28 8.18 22.57
C ASP A 426 -6.25 8.51 24.07
N ALA A 427 -7.23 9.30 24.54
CA ALA A 427 -7.31 9.76 25.92
C ALA A 427 -8.54 9.20 26.66
N GLY A 428 -9.30 8.30 26.02
CA GLY A 428 -10.46 7.64 26.61
C GLY A 428 -10.14 6.24 27.15
N GLY A 429 -11.14 5.57 27.72
CA GLY A 429 -11.03 4.25 28.31
C GLY A 429 -11.49 3.11 27.40
N ALA A 430 -11.92 2.01 28.02
CA ALA A 430 -12.38 0.80 27.32
C ALA A 430 -13.60 1.04 26.42
N GLU A 431 -14.42 2.06 26.72
CA GLU A 431 -15.58 2.47 25.93
C GLU A 431 -15.23 2.85 24.49
N CYS A 432 -13.99 3.27 24.24
CA CYS A 432 -13.52 3.65 22.91
C CYS A 432 -13.25 2.45 21.99
N GLY A 433 -13.19 1.23 22.55
CA GLY A 433 -13.05 -0.01 21.78
C GLY A 433 -11.85 -0.03 20.83
N TYR A 434 -10.71 0.50 21.28
CA TYR A 434 -9.50 0.64 20.44
C TYR A 434 -9.06 -0.69 19.85
N ARG A 435 -8.86 -0.72 18.53
CA ARG A 435 -8.29 -1.88 17.81
C ARG A 435 -7.20 -1.43 16.85
N PRO A 436 -6.17 -2.25 16.59
CA PRO A 436 -5.20 -1.98 15.55
C PRO A 436 -5.90 -1.66 14.23
N LEU A 437 -5.48 -0.59 13.55
CA LEU A 437 -5.94 -0.27 12.21
C LEU A 437 -5.33 -1.24 11.19
N TYR A 438 -4.06 -1.59 11.40
CA TYR A 438 -3.29 -2.37 10.45
C TYR A 438 -3.67 -3.84 10.46
N THR A 439 -3.90 -4.40 9.27
CA THR A 439 -4.18 -5.83 9.09
C THR A 439 -2.90 -6.57 8.72
N PRO A 440 -2.52 -7.64 9.47
CA PRO A 440 -1.35 -8.44 9.14
C PRO A 440 -1.45 -9.11 7.77
N CYS A 441 -0.30 -9.37 7.18
CA CYS A 441 -0.21 -10.10 5.93
C CYS A 441 -0.74 -11.55 6.06
N PRO A 442 -1.67 -11.99 5.20
CA PRO A 442 -2.17 -13.36 5.29
C PRO A 442 -1.14 -14.35 4.73
N PRO A 443 -0.92 -15.49 5.40
CA PRO A 443 -0.11 -16.56 4.86
C PRO A 443 -0.72 -17.07 3.54
N PRO A 444 0.10 -17.56 2.60
CA PRO A 444 -0.39 -18.32 1.46
C PRO A 444 -1.33 -19.45 1.89
N GLU A 445 -2.22 -19.87 0.98
CA GLU A 445 -3.17 -20.99 1.17
C GLU A 445 -4.28 -20.81 2.21
N LYS A 446 -4.28 -19.71 2.98
CA LYS A 446 -5.30 -19.47 4.02
C LYS A 446 -6.72 -19.24 3.47
N ASP A 447 -6.83 -18.63 2.30
CA ASP A 447 -8.12 -18.18 1.72
C ASP A 447 -8.71 -19.18 0.71
N GLY A 448 -8.26 -20.44 0.73
CA GLY A 448 -8.86 -21.55 -0.02
C GLY A 448 -8.10 -22.02 -1.26
N THR A 449 -7.03 -21.34 -1.66
CA THR A 449 -6.16 -21.75 -2.78
C THR A 449 -4.92 -22.48 -2.29
N GLY A 450 -4.99 -23.81 -2.27
CA GLY A 450 -3.88 -24.67 -1.87
C GLY A 450 -3.00 -25.13 -3.02
N VAL A 451 -1.82 -25.66 -2.68
CA VAL A 451 -1.01 -26.46 -3.57
C VAL A 451 -1.80 -27.67 -4.05
N ALA A 452 -1.77 -27.94 -5.36
CA ALA A 452 -2.48 -29.04 -5.99
C ALA A 452 -1.53 -29.90 -6.82
N GLY A 453 -1.79 -31.22 -6.84
CA GLY A 453 -1.05 -32.16 -7.68
C GLY A 453 0.46 -32.17 -7.42
N ALA A 454 0.86 -31.99 -6.16
CA ALA A 454 2.25 -32.11 -5.76
C ALA A 454 2.75 -33.55 -6.01
N GLY A 455 3.87 -33.68 -6.72
CA GLY A 455 4.41 -34.97 -7.11
C GLY A 455 5.92 -34.92 -7.30
N ILE A 456 6.52 -36.10 -7.28
CA ILE A 456 7.95 -36.29 -7.52
C ILE A 456 8.15 -37.50 -8.44
N GLU A 457 8.98 -37.32 -9.46
CA GLU A 457 9.27 -38.33 -10.48
C GLU A 457 10.77 -38.51 -10.65
N VAL A 458 11.22 -39.76 -10.78
CA VAL A 458 12.62 -40.11 -11.01
C VAL A 458 12.85 -40.25 -12.51
N LEU A 459 13.68 -39.37 -13.07
CA LEU A 459 14.05 -39.32 -14.47
C LEU A 459 15.51 -39.75 -14.68
N PRO A 460 15.88 -40.20 -15.90
CA PRO A 460 17.29 -40.37 -16.27
C PRO A 460 18.06 -39.05 -16.12
N ALA A 461 19.31 -39.11 -15.65
CA ALA A 461 20.16 -37.93 -15.60
C ALA A 461 20.54 -37.45 -17.02
N PRO A 462 20.57 -36.13 -17.26
CA PRO A 462 21.19 -35.55 -18.44
C PRO A 462 22.66 -36.02 -18.60
N PRO A 463 23.15 -36.23 -19.84
CA PRO A 463 24.51 -36.76 -20.07
C PRO A 463 25.65 -35.87 -19.53
N ASP A 464 25.36 -34.61 -19.25
CA ASP A 464 26.30 -33.53 -18.96
C ASP A 464 26.48 -33.24 -17.45
N VAL A 465 25.85 -34.01 -16.56
CA VAL A 465 25.96 -33.78 -15.10
C VAL A 465 26.82 -34.85 -14.42
N ILE A 466 27.99 -34.42 -13.97
CA ILE A 466 28.97 -35.24 -13.26
C ILE A 466 28.44 -35.54 -11.85
N GLY A 467 28.47 -36.80 -11.44
CA GLY A 467 28.14 -37.22 -10.06
C GLY A 467 26.66 -37.49 -9.76
N ALA A 468 25.72 -37.16 -10.67
CA ALA A 468 24.31 -37.53 -10.54
C ALA A 468 23.96 -38.74 -11.42
N ASN A 469 23.21 -39.70 -10.90
CA ASN A 469 22.73 -40.86 -11.68
C ASN A 469 21.32 -40.66 -12.24
N ARG A 470 20.52 -39.84 -11.56
CA ARG A 470 19.12 -39.57 -11.87
C ARG A 470 18.83 -38.08 -11.66
N THR A 471 17.70 -37.63 -12.19
CA THR A 471 17.12 -36.33 -11.91
C THR A 471 15.76 -36.53 -11.25
N LEU A 472 15.51 -35.84 -10.14
CA LEU A 472 14.17 -35.79 -9.54
C LEU A 472 13.45 -34.57 -10.09
N ARG A 473 12.33 -34.81 -10.75
CA ARG A 473 11.39 -33.76 -11.12
C ARG A 473 10.35 -33.63 -10.02
N VAL A 474 10.41 -32.54 -9.28
CA VAL A 474 9.42 -32.15 -8.28
C VAL A 474 8.48 -31.15 -8.93
N SER A 475 7.18 -31.39 -8.90
CA SER A 475 6.22 -30.49 -9.52
C SER A 475 4.96 -30.33 -8.66
N TRP A 476 4.36 -29.15 -8.76
CA TRP A 476 3.09 -28.84 -8.11
C TRP A 476 2.40 -27.70 -8.84
N LYS A 477 1.13 -27.48 -8.56
CA LYS A 477 0.36 -26.35 -9.09
C LYS A 477 -0.10 -25.44 -7.97
N TYR A 478 -0.05 -24.13 -8.22
CA TYR A 478 -0.54 -23.13 -7.28
C TYR A 478 -1.09 -21.91 -8.03
N ILE A 479 -2.15 -21.32 -7.49
CA ILE A 479 -2.69 -20.05 -7.99
C ILE A 479 -2.57 -19.01 -6.88
N ASN A 480 -1.99 -17.86 -7.22
CA ASN A 480 -1.97 -16.71 -6.33
C ASN A 480 -3.17 -15.81 -6.67
N ASP A 481 -4.34 -16.12 -6.11
CA ASP A 481 -5.59 -15.40 -6.39
C ASP A 481 -5.97 -14.38 -5.31
N TYR A 482 -5.11 -14.16 -4.31
CA TYR A 482 -5.42 -13.26 -3.20
C TYR A 482 -5.75 -11.84 -3.71
N GLY A 483 -6.92 -11.33 -3.33
CA GLY A 483 -7.46 -10.06 -3.82
C GLY A 483 -7.96 -10.08 -5.27
N GLY A 484 -7.92 -11.21 -5.97
CA GLY A 484 -8.41 -11.38 -7.34
C GLY A 484 -7.59 -10.66 -8.41
N VAL A 485 -6.26 -10.62 -8.25
CA VAL A 485 -5.32 -10.00 -9.19
C VAL A 485 -4.62 -11.08 -10.02
N PRO A 486 -4.95 -11.25 -11.32
CA PRO A 486 -4.38 -12.32 -12.17
C PRO A 486 -2.86 -12.27 -12.36
N GLU A 487 -2.29 -11.08 -12.24
CA GLU A 487 -0.87 -10.76 -12.37
C GLU A 487 -0.14 -10.73 -11.02
N ARG A 488 -0.78 -11.19 -9.93
CA ARG A 488 -0.17 -11.12 -8.60
C ARG A 488 1.07 -12.01 -8.49
N ASP A 489 2.16 -11.44 -8.03
CA ASP A 489 3.49 -12.05 -7.98
C ASP A 489 4.21 -11.82 -6.64
N ASP A 490 3.50 -12.06 -5.54
CA ASP A 490 4.05 -11.90 -4.19
C ASP A 490 4.27 -13.24 -3.47
N VAL A 491 4.17 -14.39 -4.16
CA VAL A 491 4.35 -15.72 -3.56
C VAL A 491 5.51 -16.48 -4.21
N ARG A 492 6.35 -17.10 -3.37
CA ARG A 492 7.37 -18.07 -3.78
C ARG A 492 7.27 -19.33 -2.93
N PHE A 493 8.00 -20.36 -3.30
CA PHE A 493 8.12 -21.58 -2.51
C PHE A 493 9.56 -21.80 -2.06
N ASP A 494 9.71 -22.23 -0.81
CA ASP A 494 10.95 -22.77 -0.28
C ASP A 494 10.81 -24.30 -0.22
N VAL A 495 11.88 -25.02 -0.58
CA VAL A 495 11.93 -26.48 -0.62
C VAL A 495 13.11 -26.97 0.21
N ALA A 496 12.81 -27.60 1.34
CA ALA A 496 13.80 -28.28 2.16
C ALA A 496 13.93 -29.74 1.70
N VAL A 497 15.17 -30.20 1.53
CA VAL A 497 15.50 -31.53 1.03
C VAL A 497 16.45 -32.23 1.99
N ARG A 498 16.04 -33.40 2.49
CA ARG A 498 16.90 -34.31 3.25
C ARG A 498 17.15 -35.57 2.42
N GLN A 499 18.39 -36.04 2.47
CA GLN A 499 18.81 -37.25 1.80
C GLN A 499 19.20 -38.32 2.83
N GLU A 500 18.72 -39.54 2.62
CA GLU A 500 19.06 -40.70 3.44
C GLU A 500 19.25 -41.95 2.57
N THR A 501 19.92 -42.97 3.10
CA THR A 501 20.07 -44.26 2.40
C THR A 501 18.75 -45.03 2.46
N ILE A 502 18.35 -45.68 1.35
CA ILE A 502 17.13 -46.49 1.32
C ILE A 502 17.25 -47.64 2.33
N ALA A 503 16.37 -47.66 3.33
CA ALA A 503 16.27 -48.76 4.29
C ALA A 503 15.62 -50.00 3.64
N THR A 504 16.02 -51.20 4.05
CA THR A 504 15.53 -52.48 3.51
C THR A 504 14.04 -52.74 3.70
N SER A 505 13.37 -52.04 4.62
CA SER A 505 11.91 -52.06 4.76
C SER A 505 11.28 -51.00 3.86
N ALA A 506 10.93 -51.39 2.63
CA ALA A 506 10.25 -50.55 1.64
C ALA A 506 8.84 -50.16 2.12
N GLY A 507 8.75 -49.03 2.82
CA GLY A 507 7.48 -48.40 3.21
C GLY A 507 7.56 -46.88 3.03
N VAL A 508 6.39 -46.25 2.95
CA VAL A 508 6.25 -44.78 3.01
C VAL A 508 6.97 -44.28 4.27
N PRO A 509 7.84 -43.27 4.20
CA PRO A 509 8.50 -42.72 5.37
C PRO A 509 7.48 -42.20 6.39
N GLY A 510 7.51 -42.68 7.62
CA GLY A 510 6.62 -42.21 8.70
C GLY A 510 7.17 -41.02 9.50
N ALA A 511 8.49 -40.83 9.50
CA ALA A 511 9.20 -39.76 10.21
C ALA A 511 10.47 -39.39 9.42
N GLY A 512 11.12 -38.28 9.77
CA GLY A 512 12.42 -37.93 9.21
C GLY A 512 12.39 -36.92 8.06
N TYR A 513 11.22 -36.41 7.65
CA TYR A 513 11.14 -35.25 6.78
C TYR A 513 11.88 -34.04 7.39
N PRO A 514 12.36 -33.10 6.56
CA PRO A 514 12.72 -31.76 7.04
C PRO A 514 11.58 -31.18 7.89
N SER A 515 11.92 -30.39 8.90
CA SER A 515 10.95 -29.66 9.72
C SER A 515 10.42 -28.41 9.01
N MET A 516 9.39 -27.77 9.56
CA MET A 516 8.95 -26.45 9.08
C MET A 516 10.06 -25.41 9.26
N ASP A 517 10.76 -25.42 10.40
CA ASP A 517 11.88 -24.52 10.68
C ASP A 517 13.00 -24.68 9.65
N ASP A 518 13.27 -25.92 9.22
CA ASP A 518 14.24 -26.19 8.14
C ASP A 518 13.82 -25.51 6.82
N ALA A 519 12.54 -25.60 6.47
CA ALA A 519 11.98 -24.99 5.26
C ALA A 519 11.84 -23.46 5.34
N MET A 520 11.78 -22.91 6.55
CA MET A 520 11.83 -21.46 6.80
C MET A 520 13.26 -20.92 6.89
N GLY A 521 14.28 -21.78 6.82
CA GLY A 521 15.69 -21.39 6.83
C GLY A 521 16.30 -21.08 8.20
N ALA A 522 15.66 -21.51 9.29
CA ALA A 522 16.23 -21.36 10.62
C ALA A 522 17.54 -22.19 10.75
N GLY A 523 18.66 -21.52 11.07
CA GLY A 523 19.95 -22.19 11.27
C GLY A 523 20.72 -22.55 10.00
N PHE A 524 20.34 -22.02 8.84
CA PHE A 524 21.03 -22.24 7.56
C PHE A 524 22.12 -21.20 7.30
N THR A 525 23.22 -21.63 6.66
CA THR A 525 24.25 -20.70 6.17
C THR A 525 24.04 -20.46 4.68
N ALA A 526 23.99 -19.19 4.27
CA ALA A 526 23.91 -18.83 2.86
C ALA A 526 25.19 -19.26 2.14
N THR A 527 25.05 -19.94 1.00
CA THR A 527 26.17 -20.23 0.09
C THR A 527 26.26 -19.12 -0.95
N ARG A 528 27.47 -18.85 -1.47
CA ARG A 528 27.72 -17.71 -2.35
C ARG A 528 26.92 -17.80 -3.67
N HIS A 529 26.62 -19.03 -4.13
CA HIS A 529 25.97 -19.31 -5.42
C HIS A 529 25.17 -20.65 -5.40
N GLY A 530 24.29 -20.87 -4.42
CA GLY A 530 23.59 -22.16 -4.34
C GLY A 530 22.49 -22.22 -3.27
N PRO A 531 21.90 -23.40 -3.04
CA PRO A 531 21.00 -23.61 -1.92
C PRO A 531 21.70 -23.31 -0.59
N ALA A 532 20.94 -22.81 0.38
CA ALA A 532 21.43 -22.67 1.73
C ALA A 532 21.59 -24.07 2.34
N MET A 533 22.59 -24.25 3.19
CA MET A 533 22.94 -25.57 3.72
C MET A 533 22.91 -25.60 5.25
N SER A 534 22.46 -26.75 5.78
CA SER A 534 22.60 -27.18 7.17
C SER A 534 23.27 -28.57 7.18
N PRO A 535 23.71 -29.10 8.34
CA PRO A 535 24.38 -30.40 8.41
C PRO A 535 23.58 -31.59 7.86
N THR A 536 22.25 -31.50 7.78
CA THR A 536 21.37 -32.62 7.40
C THR A 536 20.35 -32.29 6.32
N THR A 537 20.21 -31.01 5.96
CA THR A 537 19.14 -30.54 5.08
C THR A 537 19.69 -29.49 4.13
N LYS A 538 19.27 -29.56 2.86
CA LYS A 538 19.53 -28.55 1.82
C LYS A 538 18.27 -27.71 1.65
N LEU A 539 18.40 -26.39 1.57
CA LEU A 539 17.27 -25.47 1.42
C LEU A 539 17.36 -24.71 0.10
N ILE A 540 16.35 -24.89 -0.74
CA ILE A 540 16.20 -24.21 -2.02
C ILE A 540 15.15 -23.12 -1.81
N GLN A 541 15.52 -21.86 -2.01
CA GLN A 541 14.66 -20.74 -1.68
C GLN A 541 14.09 -20.07 -2.93
N ASN A 542 12.96 -19.39 -2.76
CA ASN A 542 12.42 -18.44 -3.72
C ASN A 542 12.08 -19.03 -5.09
N VAL A 543 11.55 -20.27 -5.11
CA VAL A 543 11.13 -20.93 -6.35
C VAL A 543 9.89 -20.23 -6.92
N SER A 544 10.02 -19.70 -8.14
CA SER A 544 8.91 -19.17 -8.96
C SER A 544 8.33 -20.26 -9.88
N TYR A 545 7.21 -19.96 -10.55
CA TYR A 545 6.57 -20.89 -11.48
C TYR A 545 7.34 -21.00 -12.80
N ALA A 546 7.15 -22.12 -13.49
CA ALA A 546 7.84 -22.43 -14.74
C ALA A 546 7.55 -21.35 -15.81
N GLY A 547 8.61 -20.87 -16.46
CA GLY A 547 8.54 -19.84 -17.50
C GLY A 547 8.50 -18.40 -16.95
N HIS A 548 8.51 -18.18 -15.64
CA HIS A 548 8.59 -16.86 -15.04
C HIS A 548 9.99 -16.52 -14.58
N THR A 549 10.74 -15.97 -15.51
CA THR A 549 12.12 -15.57 -15.29
C THR A 549 12.20 -14.29 -14.45
N ARG A 550 13.31 -14.15 -13.74
CA ARG A 550 13.60 -12.99 -12.91
C ARG A 550 13.39 -11.67 -13.65
N TRP A 551 12.70 -10.72 -13.00
CA TRP A 551 12.43 -9.37 -13.53
C TRP A 551 11.59 -9.34 -14.81
N THR A 552 10.68 -10.30 -14.97
CA THR A 552 9.67 -10.27 -16.03
C THR A 552 8.27 -10.11 -15.46
N GLU A 553 7.39 -9.51 -16.27
CA GLU A 553 5.99 -9.36 -15.90
C GLU A 553 5.29 -10.72 -15.86
N PRO A 554 4.57 -11.06 -14.79
CA PRO A 554 3.81 -12.28 -14.72
C PRO A 554 2.65 -12.23 -15.73
N ALA A 555 2.60 -13.19 -16.66
CA ALA A 555 1.50 -13.28 -17.63
C ALA A 555 0.18 -13.49 -16.87
N PRO A 556 -0.92 -12.74 -17.10
CA PRO A 556 -2.16 -12.86 -16.33
C PRO A 556 -2.72 -14.29 -16.29
N SER A 557 -3.12 -14.80 -15.11
CA SER A 557 -3.74 -16.14 -15.01
C SER A 557 -4.85 -16.21 -13.96
N ARG A 558 -5.90 -16.95 -14.28
CA ARG A 558 -6.94 -17.41 -13.33
C ARG A 558 -6.91 -18.93 -13.10
N SER A 559 -5.89 -19.60 -13.62
CA SER A 559 -5.68 -21.04 -13.45
C SER A 559 -4.38 -21.29 -12.67
N PRO A 560 -4.30 -22.40 -11.91
CA PRO A 560 -3.07 -22.79 -11.23
C PRO A 560 -1.88 -22.89 -12.19
N ARG A 561 -0.78 -22.25 -11.82
CA ARG A 561 0.48 -22.27 -12.56
C ARG A 561 1.31 -23.47 -12.14
N LEU A 562 2.06 -24.02 -13.08
CA LEU A 562 2.99 -25.12 -12.81
C LEU A 562 4.26 -24.58 -12.18
N PHE A 563 4.61 -25.11 -11.01
CA PHE A 563 5.92 -25.01 -10.41
C PHE A 563 6.65 -26.32 -10.67
N GLU A 564 7.91 -26.23 -11.08
CA GLU A 564 8.72 -27.38 -11.45
C GLU A 564 10.16 -27.15 -11.01
N LEU A 565 10.75 -28.15 -10.37
CA LEU A 565 12.08 -28.12 -9.79
C LEU A 565 12.80 -29.42 -10.09
N TYR A 566 13.99 -29.33 -10.67
CA TYR A 566 14.84 -30.46 -11.00
C TYR A 566 15.99 -30.58 -9.99
N LEU A 567 16.09 -31.72 -9.30
CA LEU A 567 17.14 -32.00 -8.31
C LEU A 567 18.06 -33.12 -8.78
N PRO A 568 19.39 -32.99 -8.63
CA PRO A 568 20.30 -34.08 -8.96
C PRO A 568 20.19 -35.17 -7.90
N ALA A 569 20.15 -36.43 -8.34
CA ALA A 569 19.93 -37.56 -7.46
C ALA A 569 20.83 -38.78 -7.75
N MET A 570 21.03 -39.59 -6.72
CA MET A 570 21.88 -40.79 -6.78
C MET A 570 21.10 -42.05 -6.47
N CYS A 571 21.58 -43.14 -7.05
CA CYS A 571 21.09 -44.48 -6.79
C CYS A 571 21.24 -44.87 -5.31
N GLY A 572 20.30 -45.66 -4.80
CA GLY A 572 20.33 -46.17 -3.43
C GLY A 572 19.97 -45.13 -2.36
N GLN A 573 19.51 -43.95 -2.78
CA GLN A 573 19.16 -42.85 -1.89
C GLN A 573 17.65 -42.59 -1.90
N ARG A 574 17.14 -42.19 -0.74
CA ARG A 574 15.81 -41.68 -0.49
C ARG A 574 15.90 -40.17 -0.28
N TYR A 575 15.01 -39.45 -0.95
CA TYR A 575 14.89 -38.00 -0.84
C TYR A 575 13.57 -37.68 -0.14
N LEU A 576 13.66 -36.93 0.95
CA LEU A 576 12.52 -36.43 1.72
C LEU A 576 12.44 -34.92 1.53
N LEU A 577 11.32 -34.44 1.00
CA LEU A 577 11.13 -33.04 0.67
C LEU A 577 9.98 -32.46 1.47
N ARG A 578 10.15 -31.20 1.88
CA ARG A 578 9.08 -30.34 2.38
C ARG A 578 9.01 -29.09 1.51
N ILE A 579 7.84 -28.84 0.94
CA ILE A 579 7.55 -27.64 0.15
C ILE A 579 6.72 -26.69 1.02
N VAL A 580 7.15 -25.45 1.15
CA VAL A 580 6.43 -24.43 1.93
C VAL A 580 6.26 -23.16 1.08
N PRO A 581 5.02 -22.71 0.83
CA PRO A 581 4.81 -21.41 0.22
C PRO A 581 5.13 -20.29 1.21
N LYS A 582 5.59 -19.15 0.69
CA LYS A 582 5.75 -17.92 1.45
C LYS A 582 5.27 -16.73 0.64
N ARG A 583 4.71 -15.73 1.34
CA ARG A 583 4.27 -14.47 0.78
C ARG A 583 5.25 -13.37 1.14
N PHE A 584 5.70 -12.63 0.15
CA PHE A 584 6.40 -11.35 0.31
C PHE A 584 5.34 -10.28 0.53
N CYS A 585 5.28 -9.76 1.74
CA CYS A 585 4.19 -8.88 2.14
C CYS A 585 4.40 -7.44 1.71
N PHE A 586 5.66 -7.08 1.40
CA PHE A 586 6.10 -5.72 1.05
C PHE A 586 5.61 -4.67 2.03
N ASP A 587 5.50 -5.06 3.29
CA ASP A 587 4.99 -4.26 4.38
C ASP A 587 5.78 -4.54 5.66
N GLN A 588 5.26 -4.15 6.82
CA GLN A 588 5.93 -4.39 8.12
C GLN A 588 6.11 -5.87 8.48
N SER A 589 5.36 -6.77 7.84
CA SER A 589 5.39 -8.21 8.11
C SER A 589 6.54 -8.93 7.39
N ASN A 590 7.25 -8.25 6.49
CA ASN A 590 8.31 -8.79 5.62
C ASN A 590 7.87 -10.01 4.80
N ILE A 591 7.93 -11.21 5.39
CA ILE A 591 7.61 -12.50 4.77
C ILE A 591 6.74 -13.30 5.73
N VAL A 592 5.66 -13.89 5.20
CA VAL A 592 4.79 -14.80 5.97
C VAL A 592 4.75 -16.15 5.27
N TYR A 593 5.10 -17.21 6.01
CA TYR A 593 5.07 -18.59 5.53
C TYR A 593 3.67 -19.21 5.65
N GLY A 594 3.34 -20.10 4.71
CA GLY A 594 2.18 -20.97 4.79
C GLY A 594 2.28 -21.93 5.98
N SER A 595 1.12 -22.35 6.47
CA SER A 595 1.02 -23.29 7.61
C SER A 595 0.70 -24.73 7.19
N THR A 596 0.51 -24.98 5.90
CA THR A 596 0.16 -26.29 5.36
C THR A 596 1.43 -27.08 4.99
N ASP A 597 1.45 -28.35 5.39
CA ASP A 597 2.54 -29.27 5.13
C ASP A 597 2.40 -29.96 3.76
N HIS A 598 3.38 -29.76 2.88
CA HIS A 598 3.46 -30.47 1.59
C HIS A 598 4.70 -31.36 1.56
N LEU A 599 4.51 -32.64 1.90
CA LEU A 599 5.58 -33.63 2.04
C LEU A 599 5.64 -34.55 0.82
N LEU A 600 6.81 -34.67 0.22
CA LEU A 600 7.05 -35.57 -0.92
C LEU A 600 8.26 -36.45 -0.64
N TYR A 601 8.26 -37.68 -1.15
CA TYR A 601 9.44 -38.53 -1.11
C TYR A 601 9.64 -39.31 -2.40
N ALA A 602 10.91 -39.60 -2.71
CA ALA A 602 11.28 -40.50 -3.80
C ALA A 602 12.41 -41.43 -3.37
N ASP A 603 12.25 -42.71 -3.69
CA ASP A 603 13.32 -43.70 -3.61
C ASP A 603 13.96 -43.84 -4.98
N VAL A 604 15.26 -43.59 -5.05
CA VAL A 604 16.02 -43.62 -6.29
C VAL A 604 16.71 -44.96 -6.42
N THR A 605 15.98 -45.95 -6.91
CA THR A 605 16.53 -47.27 -7.22
C THR A 605 17.19 -47.25 -8.59
N CYS A 606 18.41 -47.74 -8.68
CA CYS A 606 19.03 -48.11 -9.94
C CYS A 606 19.25 -49.61 -9.86
N GLY A 607 18.60 -50.34 -10.77
CA GLY A 607 18.62 -51.81 -10.78
C GLY A 607 20.01 -52.40 -10.81
#